data_AF-A0A3B9H544-F1
#
_entry.id   AF-A0A3B9H544-F1
#
_cell.length_a   1.000
_cell.length_b   1.000
_cell.length_c   1.000
_cell.angle_alpha   90.00
_cell.angle_beta   90.00
_cell.angle_gamma   90.00
#
_symmetry.space_group_name_H-M   'P 1'
#
loop_
_entity.id
_entity.type
_entity.pdbx_description
1 polymer ?
#
loop_
_entity_poly.entity_id
_entity_poly.type
_entity_poly.pdbx_seq_one_letter_code
_entity_poly.pdbx_strand_id
1 'polypeptide(L)'
;WIDQGASEAIILAEVPYRQLAGLIEVELKQYVSDKTNWRNMLKNVCAEADLLETKESMIEHLPEEFYDFISDDDDVTEINYPVISYPDKVKSIKLDKVPVIEKKLVGIKGQYLIFEDETVMNMRSHSGYKVAIEV
;
A
#
# COMPACT_ATOMS: atom_id res chain seq x y z
N TRP A 1 -0.70 5.23 1.27
CA TRP A 1 0.03 4.38 0.30
C TRP A 1 0.86 3.32 1.02
N ILE A 2 1.69 3.71 1.99
CA ILE A 2 2.55 2.79 2.77
C ILE A 2 1.75 1.66 3.45
N ASP A 3 0.62 1.95 4.10
CA ASP A 3 -0.23 0.93 4.74
C ASP A 3 -0.66 -0.20 3.80
N GLN A 4 -0.84 0.12 2.51
CA GLN A 4 -1.24 -0.82 1.45
C GLN A 4 -0.05 -1.51 0.78
N GLY A 5 1.18 -1.21 1.20
CA GLY A 5 2.39 -1.83 0.66
C GLY A 5 2.80 -1.30 -0.71
N ALA A 6 2.48 -0.03 -1.03
CA ALA A 6 2.96 0.64 -2.24
C ALA A 6 4.50 0.66 -2.24
N SER A 7 5.11 0.32 -3.38
CA SER A 7 6.57 0.35 -3.59
C SER A 7 7.04 1.70 -4.13
N GLU A 8 6.16 2.44 -4.80
CA GLU A 8 6.45 3.73 -5.40
C GLU A 8 5.23 4.63 -5.24
N ALA A 9 5.44 5.95 -5.24
CA ALA A 9 4.38 6.95 -5.21
C ALA A 9 4.84 8.22 -5.94
N ILE A 10 3.90 8.92 -6.56
CA ILE A 10 4.09 10.24 -7.16
C ILE A 10 3.02 11.19 -6.62
N ILE A 11 3.36 12.48 -6.49
CA ILE A 11 2.41 13.49 -6.02
C ILE A 11 1.54 13.93 -7.20
N LEU A 12 0.23 13.71 -7.11
CA LEU A 12 -0.73 14.15 -8.12
C LEU A 12 -1.19 15.59 -7.89
N ALA A 13 -1.56 15.94 -6.65
CA ALA A 13 -2.07 17.25 -6.31
C ALA A 13 -1.72 17.64 -4.86
N GLU A 14 -1.46 18.94 -4.65
CA GLU A 14 -1.29 19.56 -3.34
C GLU A 14 -2.50 20.46 -3.05
N VAL A 15 -3.26 20.11 -2.01
CA VAL A 15 -4.51 20.79 -1.70
C VAL A 15 -4.47 21.43 -0.30
N PRO A 16 -5.12 22.58 -0.10
CA PRO A 16 -5.12 23.28 1.19
C PRO A 16 -5.87 22.55 2.32
N TYR A 17 -6.76 21.60 2.00
CA TYR A 17 -7.55 20.87 3.00
C TYR A 17 -8.04 19.50 2.52
N ARG A 18 -8.29 18.61 3.48
CA ARG A 18 -8.64 17.19 3.24
C ARG A 18 -9.90 16.97 2.40
N GLN A 19 -10.91 17.83 2.53
CA GLN A 19 -12.15 17.69 1.75
C GLN A 19 -11.88 17.76 0.24
N LEU A 20 -11.00 18.66 -0.20
CA LEU A 20 -10.67 18.83 -1.62
C LEU A 20 -9.91 17.63 -2.18
N ALA A 21 -8.96 17.07 -1.42
CA ALA A 21 -8.30 15.81 -1.78
C ALA A 21 -9.33 14.68 -1.99
N GLY A 22 -10.35 14.64 -1.13
CA GLY A 22 -11.43 13.66 -1.24
C GLY A 22 -12.29 13.85 -2.49
N LEU A 23 -12.51 15.08 -2.94
CA LEU A 23 -13.24 15.36 -4.19
C LEU A 23 -12.43 14.88 -5.41
N ILE A 24 -11.14 15.22 -5.48
CA ILE A 24 -10.22 14.73 -6.51
C ILE A 24 -10.19 13.19 -6.53
N GLU A 25 -10.09 12.55 -5.36
CA GLU A 25 -10.12 11.09 -5.24
C GLU A 25 -11.43 10.47 -5.75
N VAL A 26 -12.57 11.11 -5.50
CA VAL A 26 -13.89 10.66 -5.98
C VAL A 26 -13.98 10.72 -7.50
N GLU A 27 -13.46 11.77 -8.14
CA GLU A 27 -13.42 11.87 -9.60
C GLU A 27 -12.52 10.77 -10.19
N LEU A 28 -11.30 10.61 -9.67
CA LEU A 28 -10.33 9.63 -10.18
C LEU A 28 -10.74 8.17 -9.96
N LYS A 29 -11.53 7.87 -8.93
CA LYS A 29 -12.05 6.52 -8.65
C LYS A 29 -12.88 5.92 -9.78
N GLN A 30 -13.40 6.75 -10.69
CA GLN A 30 -14.14 6.29 -11.86
C GLN A 30 -13.22 5.66 -12.92
N TYR A 31 -11.94 6.02 -12.90
CA TYR A 31 -10.94 5.63 -13.90
C TYR A 31 -9.92 4.62 -13.35
N VAL A 32 -9.67 4.62 -12.04
CA VAL A 32 -8.70 3.72 -11.40
C VAL A 32 -9.36 2.82 -10.37
N SER A 33 -8.99 1.54 -10.41
CA SER A 33 -9.43 0.55 -9.42
C SER A 33 -8.69 0.74 -8.09
N ASP A 34 -9.45 0.96 -7.02
CA ASP A 34 -8.98 1.00 -5.62
C ASP A 34 -8.66 -0.41 -5.04
N LYS A 35 -8.09 -1.30 -5.84
CA LYS A 35 -7.81 -2.69 -5.43
C LYS A 35 -6.35 -3.05 -5.66
N THR A 36 -5.65 -3.31 -4.56
CA THR A 36 -4.32 -3.90 -4.59
C THR A 36 -4.41 -5.43 -4.62
N ASN A 37 -3.70 -6.09 -5.54
CA ASN A 37 -3.43 -7.52 -5.42
C ASN A 37 -2.39 -7.74 -4.31
N TRP A 38 -2.87 -7.78 -3.07
CA TRP A 38 -2.02 -7.89 -1.88
C TRP A 38 -1.11 -9.13 -1.89
N ARG A 39 -1.51 -10.22 -2.57
CA ARG A 39 -0.65 -11.41 -2.69
C ARG A 39 0.57 -11.10 -3.55
N ASN A 40 0.39 -10.48 -4.71
CA ASN A 40 1.51 -10.10 -5.57
C ASN A 40 2.40 -9.05 -4.89
N MET A 41 1.78 -8.07 -4.21
CA MET A 41 2.49 -7.05 -3.43
C MET A 41 3.42 -7.67 -2.37
N LEU A 42 2.96 -8.68 -1.63
CA LEU A 42 3.77 -9.38 -0.62
C LEU A 42 4.79 -10.35 -1.20
N LYS A 43 4.61 -10.81 -2.44
CA LYS A 43 5.64 -11.55 -3.20
C LYS A 43 6.70 -10.63 -3.83
N ASN A 44 6.55 -9.32 -3.64
CA ASN A 44 7.31 -8.29 -4.34
C ASN A 44 7.20 -8.37 -5.87
N VAL A 45 6.07 -8.88 -6.38
CA VAL A 45 5.74 -8.84 -7.81
C VAL A 45 5.05 -7.52 -8.08
N CYS A 46 5.82 -6.51 -8.49
CA CYS A 46 5.30 -5.23 -8.94
C CYS A 46 5.14 -5.26 -10.47
N ALA A 47 4.04 -4.68 -10.96
CA ALA A 47 3.96 -4.37 -12.38
C ALA A 47 4.88 -3.18 -12.64
N GLU A 48 5.66 -3.22 -13.70
CA GLU A 48 6.33 -2.02 -14.22
C GLU A 48 5.22 -1.07 -14.68
N ALA A 49 5.10 0.06 -14.02
CA ALA A 49 4.15 1.11 -14.35
C ALA A 49 4.91 2.43 -14.38
N ASP A 50 4.77 3.18 -15.46
CA ASP A 50 5.29 4.54 -15.52
C ASP A 50 4.33 5.44 -14.73
N LEU A 51 4.76 5.84 -13.53
CA LEU A 51 3.97 6.69 -12.65
C LEU A 51 3.78 8.09 -13.21
N LEU A 52 4.70 8.58 -14.03
CA LEU A 52 4.59 9.89 -14.67
C LEU A 52 3.52 9.85 -15.77
N GLU A 53 3.59 8.86 -16.66
CA GLU A 53 2.55 8.64 -17.69
C GLU A 53 1.18 8.43 -17.03
N THR A 54 1.14 7.68 -15.92
CA THR A 54 -0.10 7.48 -15.16
C THR A 54 -0.60 8.81 -14.58
N LYS A 55 0.27 9.65 -14.00
CA LYS A 55 -0.10 10.96 -13.46
C LYS A 55 -0.70 11.86 -14.55
N GLU A 56 -0.06 11.95 -15.72
CA GLU A 56 -0.55 12.72 -16.86
C GLU A 56 -1.94 12.23 -17.30
N SER A 57 -2.12 10.92 -17.48
CA SER A 57 -3.42 10.34 -17.84
C SER A 57 -4.51 10.62 -16.79
N MET A 58 -4.15 10.63 -15.49
CA MET A 58 -5.12 10.97 -14.44
C MET A 58 -5.53 12.44 -14.47
N ILE A 59 -4.60 13.34 -14.79
CA ILE A 59 -4.88 14.78 -14.90
C ILE A 59 -5.90 15.05 -16.01
N GLU A 60 -5.81 14.36 -17.15
CA GLU A 60 -6.78 14.50 -18.26
C GLU A 60 -8.22 14.14 -17.89
N HIS A 61 -8.40 13.35 -16.82
CA HIS A 61 -9.70 12.95 -16.33
C HIS A 61 -10.25 13.89 -15.24
N LEU A 62 -9.47 14.85 -14.77
CA LEU A 62 -9.91 15.80 -13.76
C LEU A 62 -10.67 16.99 -14.38
N PRO A 63 -11.74 17.46 -13.72
CA PRO A 63 -12.33 18.76 -14.02
C PRO A 63 -11.30 19.91 -13.92
N GLU A 64 -11.44 20.91 -14.81
CA GLU A 64 -10.55 22.09 -14.85
C GLU A 64 -10.49 22.85 -13.51
N GLU A 65 -11.55 22.79 -12.70
CA GLU A 65 -11.58 23.42 -11.37
C GLU A 65 -10.53 22.87 -10.39
N PHE A 66 -9.94 21.70 -10.68
CA PHE A 66 -8.88 21.11 -9.86
C PHE A 66 -7.47 21.37 -10.38
N TYR A 67 -7.31 21.99 -11.57
CA TYR A 67 -6.00 22.12 -12.21
C TYR A 67 -5.02 22.99 -11.42
N ASP A 68 -5.53 24.00 -10.72
CA ASP A 68 -4.73 24.88 -9.84
C ASP A 68 -4.06 24.14 -8.67
N PHE A 69 -4.48 22.90 -8.39
CA PHE A 69 -3.93 22.08 -7.29
C PHE A 69 -3.01 20.97 -7.78
N ILE A 70 -2.88 20.77 -9.10
CA ILE A 70 -1.97 19.76 -9.65
C ILE A 70 -0.54 20.10 -9.23
N SER A 71 0.18 19.10 -8.75
CA SER A 71 1.58 19.29 -8.39
C SER A 71 2.45 19.23 -9.63
N ASP A 72 3.37 20.19 -9.77
CA ASP A 72 4.47 20.13 -10.74
C ASP A 72 5.61 19.19 -10.28
N ASP A 73 5.49 18.61 -9.08
CA ASP A 73 6.46 17.65 -8.55
C ASP A 73 6.25 16.27 -9.19
N ASP A 74 7.19 15.90 -10.06
CA ASP A 74 7.24 14.63 -10.76
C ASP A 74 8.22 13.62 -10.11
N ASP A 75 8.74 13.92 -8.93
CA ASP A 75 9.65 13.01 -8.24
C ASP A 75 8.91 11.75 -7.78
N VAL A 76 9.37 10.61 -8.30
CA VAL A 76 8.90 9.31 -7.86
C VAL A 76 9.56 8.96 -6.53
N THR A 77 8.73 8.85 -5.50
CA THR A 77 9.13 8.38 -4.18
C THR A 77 9.17 6.86 -4.16
N GLU A 78 10.38 6.28 -4.12
CA GLU A 78 10.58 4.86 -3.86
C GLU A 78 10.44 4.52 -2.37
N ILE A 79 9.69 3.47 -2.07
CA ILE A 79 9.40 2.99 -0.72
C ILE A 79 10.07 1.64 -0.51
N ASN A 80 11.17 1.66 0.23
CA ASN A 80 11.95 0.48 0.57
C ASN A 80 11.49 -0.12 1.91
N TYR A 81 11.02 -1.37 1.87
CA TYR A 81 10.58 -2.09 3.07
C TYR A 81 11.70 -3.00 3.61
N PRO A 82 11.85 -3.11 4.94
CA PRO A 82 12.83 -4.01 5.54
C PRO A 82 12.32 -5.45 5.45
N VAL A 83 12.60 -6.09 4.33
CA VAL A 83 12.25 -7.49 4.06
C VAL A 83 13.51 -8.24 3.66
N ILE A 84 13.88 -9.23 4.48
CA ILE A 84 15.04 -10.11 4.26
C ILE A 84 14.72 -11.15 3.19
N SER A 85 13.50 -11.69 3.21
CA SER A 85 13.04 -12.68 2.25
C SER A 85 11.54 -12.53 2.00
N TYR A 86 11.16 -12.53 0.72
CA TYR A 86 9.78 -12.48 0.28
C TYR A 86 9.22 -13.91 0.11
N PRO A 87 7.97 -14.18 0.51
CA PRO A 87 7.35 -15.49 0.35
C PRO A 87 7.05 -15.81 -1.12
N ASP A 88 7.31 -17.05 -1.57
CA ASP A 88 6.84 -17.52 -2.88
C ASP A 88 5.34 -17.82 -2.86
N LYS A 89 4.85 -18.36 -1.73
CA LYS A 89 3.43 -18.66 -1.48
C LYS A 89 2.93 -17.92 -0.26
N VAL A 90 2.03 -16.96 -0.46
CA VAL A 90 1.48 -16.15 0.63
C VAL A 90 0.40 -16.92 1.40
N LYS A 91 0.70 -17.31 2.64
CA LYS A 91 -0.25 -17.99 3.56
C LYS A 91 -0.66 -17.08 4.70
N SER A 92 -1.91 -16.62 4.72
CA SER A 92 -2.37 -15.73 5.80
C SER A 92 -2.66 -16.51 7.08
N ILE A 93 -2.14 -16.02 8.21
CA ILE A 93 -2.44 -16.50 9.56
C ILE A 93 -3.20 -15.44 10.36
N LYS A 94 -4.04 -15.90 11.29
CA LYS A 94 -4.83 -15.04 12.18
C LYS A 94 -4.88 -15.60 13.59
N LEU A 95 -4.91 -14.71 14.59
CA LEU A 95 -5.02 -15.07 16.00
C LEU A 95 -6.34 -15.79 16.32
N ASP A 96 -7.42 -15.54 15.56
CA ASP A 96 -8.70 -16.24 15.71
C ASP A 96 -8.57 -17.77 15.56
N LYS A 97 -7.64 -18.22 14.70
CA LYS A 97 -7.42 -19.65 14.40
C LYS A 97 -6.18 -20.20 15.09
N VAL A 98 -5.17 -19.35 15.26
CA VAL A 98 -3.86 -19.71 15.80
C VAL A 98 -3.52 -18.67 16.88
N PRO A 99 -3.98 -18.87 18.13
CA PRO A 99 -3.89 -17.85 19.19
C PRO A 99 -2.46 -17.61 19.69
N VAL A 100 -1.54 -18.54 19.44
CA VAL A 100 -0.12 -18.46 19.78
C VAL A 100 0.70 -18.61 18.50
N ILE A 101 1.54 -17.62 18.20
CA ILE A 101 2.37 -17.58 16.99
C ILE A 101 3.83 -17.52 17.43
N GLU A 102 4.55 -18.64 17.25
CA GLU A 102 5.99 -18.74 17.49
C GLU A 102 6.69 -18.93 16.14
N LYS A 103 7.15 -17.83 15.55
CA LYS A 103 7.75 -17.80 14.22
C LYS A 103 8.85 -16.75 14.14
N LYS A 104 9.80 -16.97 13.22
CA LYS A 104 10.84 -15.99 12.92
C LYS A 104 10.32 -14.93 11.95
N LEU A 105 10.31 -13.68 12.39
CA LEU A 105 9.99 -12.52 11.55
C LEU A 105 11.14 -12.27 10.56
N VAL A 106 10.82 -12.20 9.27
CA VAL A 106 11.80 -11.95 8.19
C VAL A 106 11.49 -10.71 7.37
N GLY A 107 10.36 -10.04 7.64
CA GLY A 107 10.07 -8.76 7.01
C GLY A 107 8.77 -8.12 7.46
N ILE A 108 8.62 -6.86 7.11
CA ILE A 108 7.38 -6.10 7.21
C ILE A 108 7.14 -5.35 5.90
N LYS A 109 5.94 -5.46 5.33
CA LYS A 109 5.53 -4.69 4.15
C LYS A 109 4.12 -4.17 4.33
N GLY A 110 3.99 -2.83 4.36
CA GLY A 110 2.77 -2.15 4.79
C GLY A 110 2.26 -2.67 6.13
N GLN A 111 0.99 -3.07 6.17
CA GLN A 111 0.36 -3.63 7.38
C GLN A 111 0.64 -5.12 7.65
N TYR A 112 1.55 -5.76 6.91
CA TYR A 112 1.80 -7.20 7.01
C TYR A 112 3.16 -7.51 7.64
N LEU A 113 3.15 -8.38 8.64
CA LEU A 113 4.34 -9.11 9.09
C LEU A 113 4.54 -10.34 8.20
N ILE A 114 5.79 -10.63 7.87
CA ILE A 114 6.21 -11.74 7.01
C ILE A 114 7.12 -12.66 7.83
N PHE A 115 6.81 -13.95 7.84
CA PHE A 115 7.55 -14.96 8.58
C PHE A 115 8.33 -15.89 7.64
N GLU A 116 9.38 -16.52 8.18
CA GLU A 116 10.32 -17.38 7.42
C GLU A 116 9.65 -18.56 6.71
N ASP A 117 8.52 -19.07 7.21
CA ASP A 117 7.78 -20.22 6.66
C ASP A 117 6.70 -19.83 5.62
N GLU A 118 6.88 -18.67 4.99
CA GLU A 118 5.98 -18.04 4.02
C GLU A 118 4.62 -17.59 4.58
N THR A 119 4.41 -17.68 5.89
CA THR A 119 3.19 -17.16 6.50
C THR A 119 3.25 -15.64 6.66
N VAL A 120 2.09 -15.01 6.53
CA VAL A 120 1.94 -13.56 6.67
C VAL A 120 0.80 -13.22 7.61
N MET A 121 0.96 -12.16 8.38
CA MET A 121 -0.05 -11.69 9.32
C MET A 121 -0.39 -10.23 9.04
N ASN A 122 -1.65 -9.97 8.70
CA ASN A 122 -2.16 -8.60 8.60
C ASN A 122 -2.39 -8.07 10.01
N MET A 123 -1.67 -7.03 10.42
CA MET A 123 -1.80 -6.48 11.76
C MET A 123 -3.11 -5.72 11.96
N ARG A 124 -3.62 -5.05 10.92
CA ARG A 124 -4.89 -4.32 10.98
C ARG A 124 -6.06 -5.23 11.32
N SER A 125 -6.08 -6.48 10.83
CA SER A 125 -7.16 -7.43 11.16
C SER A 125 -7.20 -7.86 12.62
N HIS A 126 -6.16 -7.55 13.39
CA HIS A 126 -6.06 -7.86 14.82
C HIS A 126 -6.13 -6.59 15.67
N SER A 127 -6.67 -5.50 15.12
CA SER A 127 -6.92 -4.27 15.87
C SER A 127 -7.87 -4.55 17.04
N GLY A 128 -7.53 -4.08 18.24
CA GLY A 128 -8.31 -4.31 19.46
C GLY A 128 -7.93 -5.57 20.25
N TYR A 129 -6.99 -6.39 19.76
CA TYR A 129 -6.48 -7.53 20.51
C TYR A 129 -5.52 -7.08 21.62
N LYS A 130 -5.61 -7.72 22.79
CA LYS A 130 -4.57 -7.66 23.82
C LYS A 130 -3.65 -8.86 23.65
N VAL A 131 -2.37 -8.61 23.36
CA VAL A 131 -1.37 -9.66 23.12
C VAL A 131 -0.22 -9.55 24.12
N ALA A 132 0.42 -10.67 24.41
CA ALA A 132 1.74 -10.70 25.03
C ALA A 132 2.77 -10.99 23.91
N ILE A 133 3.92 -10.32 23.96
CA ILE A 133 4.98 -10.45 22.97
C ILE A 133 6.27 -10.78 23.71
N GLU A 134 6.98 -11.79 23.23
CA GLU A 134 8.32 -12.19 23.68
C GLU A 134 9.21 -12.31 22.43
N VAL A 135 10.46 -11.83 22.52
CA VAL A 135 11.39 -11.71 21.39
C VAL A 135 12.73 -12.32 21.75
#